data_AF-X1KN91-F1
#
_entry.id   AF-X1KN91-F1
#
_cell.length_a   1.000
_cell.length_b   1.000
_cell.length_c   1.000
_cell.angle_alpha   90.00
_cell.angle_beta   90.00
_cell.angle_gamma   90.00
#
_symmetry.space_group_name_H-M   'P 1'
#
loop_
_entity.id
_entity.type
_entity.pdbx_description
1 polymer ?
#
loop_
_entity_poly.entity_id
_entity_poly.type
_entity_poly.pdbx_seq_one_letter_code
_entity_poly.pdbx_strand_id
1 'polypeptide(L)'
;MKIDKKIIIKVLEKERAKEEAIRKRNEYLLEECLQQSYYAYKKDWSRASEALGKEEDCDLPSSTSERLNRLFKERRDECFRKYPID
;
A
#
# COMPACT_ATOMS: atom_id res chain seq x y z
N MET A 1 -20.08 -13.24 40.92
CA MET A 1 -19.05 -13.96 40.14
C MET A 1 -17.77 -13.14 40.17
N LYS A 2 -16.69 -13.61 40.80
CA LYS A 2 -15.39 -12.90 40.82
C LYS A 2 -14.55 -13.43 39.65
N ILE A 3 -14.36 -12.63 38.61
CA ILE A 3 -13.46 -12.99 37.51
C ILE A 3 -12.03 -12.89 38.05
N ASP A 4 -11.25 -13.97 37.89
CA ASP A 4 -9.85 -14.02 38.31
C ASP A 4 -9.01 -13.02 37.50
N LYS A 5 -8.30 -12.13 38.19
CA LYS A 5 -7.40 -11.14 37.57
C LYS A 5 -6.37 -11.80 36.64
N LYS A 6 -5.93 -13.02 36.96
CA LYS A 6 -4.99 -13.80 36.14
C LYS A 6 -5.58 -14.20 34.79
N ILE A 7 -6.89 -14.46 34.73
CA ILE A 7 -7.59 -14.75 33.48
C ILE A 7 -7.68 -13.47 32.63
N ILE A 8 -8.00 -12.33 33.25
CA ILE A 8 -8.09 -11.04 32.55
C ILE A 8 -6.74 -10.67 31.92
N ILE A 9 -5.64 -10.80 32.66
CA ILE A 9 -4.29 -10.49 32.16
C ILE A 9 -3.96 -11.35 30.93
N LYS A 10 -4.20 -12.66 30.99
CA LYS A 10 -3.94 -13.57 29.86
C LYS A 10 -4.77 -13.23 28.61
N VAL A 11 -6.01 -12.80 28.80
CA VAL A 11 -6.86 -12.37 27.68
C VAL A 11 -6.29 -11.10 27.05
N LEU A 12 -5.90 -10.11 27.85
CA LEU A 12 -5.32 -8.85 27.36
C LEU A 12 -3.99 -9.08 26.63
N GLU A 13 -3.13 -9.96 27.13
CA GLU A 13 -1.87 -10.32 26.45
C GLU A 13 -2.13 -10.98 25.09
N LYS A 14 -3.14 -11.86 25.02
CA LYS A 14 -3.52 -12.52 23.77
C LYS A 14 -4.10 -11.54 22.75
N GLU A 15 -4.92 -10.58 23.17
CA GLU A 15 -5.45 -9.55 22.28
C GLU A 15 -4.32 -8.63 21.78
N ARG A 16 -3.40 -8.18 22.64
CA ARG A 16 -2.22 -7.41 22.19
C ARG A 16 -1.35 -8.17 21.20
N ALA A 17 -1.11 -9.46 21.43
CA ALA A 17 -0.32 -10.28 20.51
C ALA A 17 -1.01 -10.44 19.14
N LYS A 18 -2.34 -10.50 19.11
CA LYS A 18 -3.11 -10.51 17.86
C LYS A 18 -3.03 -9.17 17.15
N GLU A 19 -3.20 -8.06 17.87
CA GLU A 19 -3.08 -6.70 17.32
C GLU A 19 -1.69 -6.48 16.71
N GLU A 20 -0.63 -6.87 17.42
CA GLU A 20 0.74 -6.76 16.92
C GLU A 20 0.98 -7.64 15.68
N ALA A 21 0.42 -8.86 15.65
CA ALA A 21 0.52 -9.74 14.49
C ALA A 21 -0.22 -9.17 13.26
N ILE A 22 -1.41 -8.59 13.48
CA ILE A 22 -2.18 -7.91 12.42
C ILE A 22 -1.40 -6.70 11.90
N ARG A 23 -0.83 -5.89 12.80
CA ARG A 23 -0.05 -4.70 12.43
C ARG A 23 1.17 -5.07 11.57
N LYS A 24 1.99 -6.03 12.01
CA LYS A 24 3.15 -6.51 11.24
C LYS A 24 2.76 -7.08 9.88
N ARG A 25 1.65 -7.81 9.81
CA ARG A 25 1.12 -8.31 8.53
C ARG A 25 0.71 -7.16 7.61
N ASN A 26 0.00 -6.16 8.14
CA ASN A 26 -0.45 -5.02 7.35
C ASN A 26 0.73 -4.15 6.89
N GLU A 27 1.75 -3.95 7.72
CA GLU A 27 3.01 -3.27 7.35
C GLU A 27 3.64 -3.93 6.11
N TYR A 28 3.82 -5.26 6.14
CA TYR A 28 4.36 -6.01 5.01
C TYR A 28 3.50 -5.89 3.74
N LEU A 29 2.18 -6.10 3.89
CA LEU A 29 1.26 -6.05 2.75
C LEU A 29 1.12 -4.64 2.15
N LEU A 30 1.22 -3.61 2.99
CA LEU A 30 1.25 -2.23 2.56
C LEU A 30 2.50 -1.95 1.71
N GLU A 31 3.67 -2.37 2.18
CA GLU A 31 4.92 -2.20 1.43
C GLU A 31 4.86 -2.88 0.06
N GLU A 32 4.45 -4.15 0.01
CA GLU A 32 4.26 -4.89 -1.23
C GLU A 32 3.29 -4.19 -2.18
N CYS A 33 2.15 -3.71 -1.66
CA CYS A 33 1.16 -2.98 -2.45
C CYS A 33 1.71 -1.68 -3.04
N LEU A 34 2.48 -0.91 -2.25
CA LEU A 34 3.11 0.33 -2.68
C LEU A 34 4.17 0.07 -3.76
N GLN A 35 4.99 -0.97 -3.59
CA GLN A 35 5.98 -1.36 -4.60
C GLN A 35 5.33 -1.78 -5.91
N GLN A 36 4.29 -2.62 -5.87
CA GLN A 36 3.55 -3.03 -7.06
C GLN A 36 2.88 -1.84 -7.76
N SER A 37 2.31 -0.90 -7.00
CA SER A 37 1.72 0.33 -7.52
C SER A 37 2.75 1.19 -8.26
N TYR A 38 3.96 1.31 -7.71
CA TYR A 38 5.05 2.05 -8.34
C TYR A 38 5.57 1.36 -9.60
N TYR A 39 5.75 0.03 -9.56
CA TYR A 39 6.17 -0.75 -10.72
C TYR A 39 5.18 -0.61 -11.88
N ALA A 40 3.87 -0.71 -11.58
CA ALA A 40 2.84 -0.52 -12.58
C ALA A 40 2.86 0.91 -13.16
N TYR A 41 3.03 1.93 -12.32
CA TYR A 41 3.19 3.32 -12.76
C TYR A 41 4.38 3.49 -13.71
N LYS A 42 5.57 3.00 -13.35
CA LYS A 42 6.76 3.04 -14.21
C LYS A 42 6.51 2.35 -15.55
N LYS A 43 5.93 1.16 -15.52
CA LYS A 43 5.63 0.39 -16.74
C LYS A 43 4.65 1.13 -17.66
N ASP A 44 3.61 1.74 -17.09
CA ASP A 44 2.64 2.51 -17.85
C ASP A 44 3.27 3.80 -18.41
N TRP A 45 4.22 4.41 -17.68
CA TRP A 45 5.00 5.55 -18.15
C TRP A 45 5.93 5.17 -19.31
N SER A 46 6.76 4.14 -19.18
CA SER A 46 7.65 3.66 -20.26
C SER A 46 6.85 3.34 -21.53
N ARG A 47 5.70 2.66 -21.41
CA ARG A 47 4.82 2.39 -22.56
C ARG A 47 4.29 3.66 -23.23
N ALA A 48 3.95 4.67 -22.45
CA ALA A 48 3.51 5.95 -23.00
C ALA A 48 4.66 6.66 -23.73
N SER A 49 5.89 6.53 -23.23
CA SER A 49 7.09 7.05 -23.89
C SER A 49 7.39 6.34 -25.20
N GLU A 50 7.33 5.00 -25.21
CA GLU A 50 7.51 4.16 -26.40
C GLU A 50 6.50 4.51 -27.49
N ALA A 51 5.24 4.78 -27.11
CA ALA A 51 4.19 5.19 -28.04
C ALA A 51 4.48 6.54 -28.71
N LEU A 52 5.33 7.38 -28.12
CA LEU A 52 5.82 8.63 -28.70
C LEU A 52 7.14 8.44 -29.48
N GLY A 53 7.66 7.21 -29.58
CA GLY A 53 8.96 6.93 -30.18
C GLY A 53 10.13 7.45 -29.35
N LYS A 54 9.94 7.67 -28.05
CA LYS A 54 10.95 8.16 -27.11
C LYS A 54 11.46 7.04 -26.21
N GLU A 55 12.63 7.25 -25.62
CA GLU A 55 13.21 6.37 -24.59
C GLU A 55 12.35 6.31 -23.32
N GLU A 56 12.65 5.38 -22.42
CA GLU A 56 11.99 5.28 -21.11
C GLU A 56 12.06 6.59 -20.32
N ASP A 57 11.11 6.80 -19.40
CA ASP A 57 11.05 7.98 -18.53
C ASP A 57 11.09 9.34 -19.27
N CYS A 58 10.57 9.40 -20.49
CA CYS A 58 10.51 10.64 -21.26
C CYS A 58 9.46 11.65 -20.74
N ASP A 59 9.58 12.89 -21.20
CA ASP A 59 8.54 13.91 -21.01
C ASP A 59 7.29 13.56 -21.82
N LEU A 60 6.26 13.13 -21.08
CA LEU A 60 4.92 12.87 -21.59
C LEU A 60 4.10 14.17 -21.69
N PRO A 61 3.18 14.27 -22.67
CA PRO A 61 2.17 15.32 -22.70
C PRO A 61 1.43 15.44 -21.37
N SER A 62 1.11 16.68 -20.97
CA SER A 62 0.50 16.98 -19.66
C SER A 62 -0.74 16.13 -19.37
N SER A 63 -1.63 15.97 -20.34
CA SER A 63 -2.84 15.15 -20.20
C SER A 63 -2.54 13.68 -19.86
N THR A 64 -1.47 13.12 -20.44
CA THR A 64 -1.04 11.75 -20.18
C THR A 64 -0.33 11.63 -18.83
N SER A 65 0.63 12.51 -18.53
CA SER A 65 1.37 12.49 -17.27
C SER A 65 0.46 12.75 -16.06
N GLU A 66 -0.44 13.73 -16.14
CA GLU A 66 -1.44 14.02 -15.10
C GLU A 66 -2.36 12.82 -14.86
N ARG A 67 -2.82 12.16 -15.93
CA ARG A 67 -3.65 10.96 -15.82
C ARG A 67 -2.89 9.83 -15.12
N LEU A 68 -1.65 9.55 -15.50
CA LEU A 68 -0.83 8.50 -14.89
C LEU A 68 -0.52 8.81 -13.42
N ASN A 69 -0.18 10.06 -13.11
CA ASN A 69 0.05 10.53 -11.74
C ASN A 69 -1.20 10.38 -10.87
N ARG A 70 -2.37 10.73 -11.40
CA ARG A 70 -3.65 10.56 -10.70
C ARG A 70 -3.93 9.09 -10.39
N LEU A 71 -3.79 8.21 -11.39
CA LEU A 71 -3.98 6.77 -11.21
C LEU A 71 -2.99 6.17 -10.20
N PHE A 72 -1.74 6.61 -10.23
CA PHE A 72 -0.73 6.18 -9.27
C PHE A 72 -1.11 6.61 -7.84
N LYS A 73 -1.55 7.86 -7.67
CA LYS A 73 -2.05 8.36 -6.37
C LYS A 73 -3.25 7.54 -5.89
N GLU A 74 -4.25 7.30 -6.74
CA GLU A 74 -5.44 6.51 -6.41
C GLU A 74 -5.07 5.08 -5.95
N ARG A 75 -4.15 4.41 -6.65
CA ARG A 75 -3.65 3.08 -6.26
C ARG A 75 -2.91 3.09 -4.92
N ARG A 76 -2.07 4.10 -4.69
CA ARG A 76 -1.39 4.28 -3.39
C ARG A 76 -2.39 4.49 -2.25
N ASP A 77 -3.37 5.36 -2.44
CA ASP A 77 -4.41 5.62 -1.45
C ASP A 77 -5.22 4.34 -1.16
N GLU A 78 -5.47 3.51 -2.17
CA GLU A 78 -6.10 2.21 -2.01
C GLU A 78 -5.26 1.23 -1.17
N CYS A 79 -3.93 1.22 -1.31
CA CYS A 79 -3.05 0.41 -0.47
C CYS A 79 -3.22 0.74 1.02
N PHE A 80 -3.23 2.03 1.38
CA PHE A 80 -3.42 2.47 2.76
C PHE A 80 -4.82 2.14 3.29
N ARG A 81 -5.87 2.19 2.45
CA ARG A 81 -7.22 1.76 2.83
C ARG A 81 -7.31 0.25 3.08
N LYS A 82 -6.60 -0.55 2.28
CA LYS A 82 -6.60 -2.03 2.39
C LYS A 82 -5.78 -2.54 3.56
N TYR A 83 -4.66 -1.87 3.86
CA TYR A 83 -3.70 -2.28 4.88
C TYR A 83 -3.44 -1.12 5.87
N PRO A 84 -4.41 -0.81 6.75
CA PRO A 84 -4.23 0.21 7.77
C PRO A 84 -3.17 -0.24 8.78
N ILE A 85 -2.36 0.72 9.24
CA ILE A 85 -1.24 0.53 10.17
C ILE A 85 -1.42 1.31 11.48
N ASP A 86 -2.66 1.70 11.78
CA ASP A 86 -3.07 2.42 13.00
C ASP A 86 -2.86 1.61 14.29
#